data_AF-A0A7W8WE32-F1
#
_entry.id   AF-A0A7W8WE32-F1
#
_cell.length_a   1.000
_cell.length_b   1.000
_cell.length_c   1.000
_cell.angle_alpha   90.00
_cell.angle_beta   90.00
_cell.angle_gamma   90.00
#
_symmetry.space_group_name_H-M   'P 1'
#
loop_
_entity.id
_entity.type
_entity.pdbx_description
1 polymer ?
#
loop_
_entity_poly.entity_id
_entity_poly.type
_entity_poly.pdbx_seq_one_letter_code
_entity_poly.pdbx_strand_id
1 'polypeptide(L)'
;MTGGHDTCAYTVDDRLARTQHATLDDQLHHGVRVLDIRCRHVRDRFAIHHGGIPLGLTFDDVVRTCAQFFALRRGECIVMSVKDEWPARDCARAFAATFEW
;
A
#
# COMPACT_ATOMS: atom_id res chain seq x y z
N MET A 1 -5.09 16.19 8.76
CA MET A 1 -4.19 15.09 8.35
C MET A 1 -3.81 15.29 6.90
N THR A 2 -2.55 15.09 6.54
CA THR A 2 -2.10 15.01 5.15
C THR A 2 -2.20 13.55 4.68
N GLY A 3 -2.63 13.35 3.43
CA GLY A 3 -2.78 12.03 2.80
C GLY A 3 -2.20 12.04 1.39
N GLY A 4 -1.64 10.91 0.95
CA GLY A 4 -1.12 10.72 -0.40
C GLY A 4 -2.03 9.81 -1.23
N HIS A 5 -2.37 10.22 -2.46
CA HIS A 5 -3.07 9.36 -3.43
C HIS A 5 -2.08 8.37 -4.04
N ASP A 6 -2.48 7.09 -4.18
CA ASP A 6 -1.60 5.99 -4.60
C ASP A 6 -0.27 5.99 -3.84
N THR A 7 -0.35 5.87 -2.51
CA THR A 7 0.78 6.12 -1.59
C THR A 7 2.07 5.38 -1.96
N CYS A 8 1.95 4.19 -2.56
CA CYS A 8 3.08 3.34 -2.93
C CYS A 8 3.63 3.55 -4.35
N ALA A 9 3.06 4.45 -5.15
CA ALA A 9 3.48 4.68 -6.53
C ALA A 9 4.73 5.58 -6.63
N TYR A 10 5.80 5.15 -5.96
CA TYR A 10 7.14 5.76 -5.96
C TYR A 10 8.25 4.82 -6.47
N THR A 11 7.93 3.55 -6.71
CA THR A 11 8.89 2.51 -7.12
C THR A 11 9.07 2.40 -8.63
N VAL A 12 8.20 3.03 -9.40
CA VAL A 12 8.23 3.05 -10.87
C VAL A 12 8.53 4.45 -11.36
N ASP A 13 9.24 4.55 -12.48
CA ASP A 13 9.53 5.82 -13.16
C ASP A 13 8.69 5.96 -14.43
N ASP A 14 7.38 5.80 -14.25
CA ASP A 14 6.37 5.98 -15.31
C ASP A 14 5.53 7.21 -14.98
N ARG A 15 5.42 8.14 -15.93
CA ARG A 15 4.76 9.44 -15.73
C ARG A 15 3.24 9.33 -15.52
N LEU A 16 2.62 8.26 -15.99
CA LEU A 16 1.18 8.01 -15.81
C LEU A 16 0.89 7.23 -14.52
N ALA A 17 1.85 6.45 -14.03
CA ALA A 17 1.67 5.64 -12.83
C ALA A 17 2.24 6.27 -11.54
N ARG A 18 3.31 7.08 -11.64
CA ARG A 18 4.01 7.62 -10.47
C ARG A 18 3.28 8.84 -9.90
N THR A 19 2.83 8.74 -8.66
CA THR A 19 2.19 9.85 -7.93
C THR A 19 3.01 10.33 -6.73
N GLN A 20 4.00 9.55 -6.30
CA GLN A 20 4.86 9.85 -5.16
C GLN A 20 6.33 9.80 -5.55
N HIS A 21 7.14 10.67 -4.95
CA HIS A 21 8.61 10.66 -5.10
C HIS A 21 9.32 10.12 -3.85
N ALA A 22 8.68 10.22 -2.69
CA ALA A 22 9.18 9.75 -1.41
C ALA A 22 8.72 8.32 -1.14
N THR A 23 9.56 7.52 -0.48
CA THR A 23 9.16 6.17 -0.04
C THR A 23 8.04 6.24 1.01
N LEU A 24 7.37 5.13 1.28
CA LEU A 24 6.36 5.09 2.36
C LEU A 24 6.96 5.53 3.70
N ASP A 25 8.17 5.07 4.04
CA ASP A 25 8.83 5.44 5.28
C ASP A 25 9.10 6.95 5.36
N ASP A 26 9.61 7.54 4.27
CA ASP A 26 9.82 8.99 4.19
C ASP A 26 8.51 9.76 4.32
N GLN A 27 7.43 9.29 3.69
CA GLN A 27 6.10 9.91 3.79
C GLN A 27 5.62 9.91 5.25
N LEU A 28 5.79 8.80 5.98
CA LEU A 28 5.45 8.71 7.39
C LEU A 28 6.31 9.66 8.25
N HIS A 29 7.62 9.73 8.00
CA HIS A 29 8.50 10.67 8.71
C HIS A 29 8.18 12.15 8.40
N HIS A 30 7.62 12.44 7.23
CA HIS A 30 7.10 13.77 6.85
C HIS A 30 5.66 14.05 7.32
N GLY A 31 5.05 13.16 8.11
CA GLY A 31 3.76 13.41 8.76
C GLY A 31 2.54 12.91 8.00
N VAL A 32 2.70 12.16 6.90
CA VAL A 32 1.56 11.49 6.23
C VAL A 32 0.98 10.44 7.17
N ARG A 33 -0.35 10.46 7.35
CA ARG A 33 -1.08 9.51 8.21
C ARG A 33 -2.32 8.89 7.56
N VAL A 34 -2.64 9.30 6.33
CA VAL A 34 -3.71 8.69 5.54
C VAL A 34 -3.07 8.05 4.31
N LEU A 35 -3.19 6.72 4.22
CA LEU A 35 -2.59 5.92 3.15
C LEU A 35 -3.69 5.38 2.23
N ASP A 36 -3.52 5.55 0.92
CA ASP A 36 -4.30 4.92 -0.14
C ASP A 36 -3.50 3.74 -0.69
N ILE A 37 -3.84 2.53 -0.26
CA ILE A 37 -3.15 1.28 -0.57
C ILE A 37 -3.96 0.48 -1.58
N ARG A 38 -3.36 0.27 -2.74
CA ARG A 38 -4.01 -0.29 -3.93
C ARG A 38 -3.41 -1.65 -4.23
N CYS A 39 -4.21 -2.70 -4.03
CA CYS A 39 -3.77 -4.07 -4.11
C CYS A 39 -4.38 -4.75 -5.33
N ARG A 40 -3.63 -5.66 -5.95
CA ARG A 40 -4.19 -6.71 -6.78
C ARG A 40 -4.18 -8.00 -6.00
N HIS A 41 -5.30 -8.70 -6.00
CA HIS A 41 -5.42 -10.01 -5.39
C HIS A 41 -4.87 -11.11 -6.29
N VAL A 42 -3.79 -11.75 -5.88
CA VAL A 42 -3.12 -12.79 -6.66
C VAL A 42 -2.76 -13.96 -5.74
N ARG A 43 -3.31 -15.15 -6.01
CA ARG A 43 -3.03 -16.37 -5.23
C ARG A 43 -3.24 -16.17 -3.73
N ASP A 44 -4.37 -15.58 -3.37
CA ASP A 44 -4.73 -15.25 -1.99
C ASP A 44 -3.69 -14.37 -1.26
N ARG A 45 -3.00 -13.52 -2.01
CA ARG A 45 -2.06 -12.51 -1.51
C ARG A 45 -2.27 -11.17 -2.19
N PHE A 46 -1.77 -10.12 -1.56
CA PHE A 46 -1.91 -8.75 -2.05
C PHE A 46 -0.58 -8.18 -2.52
N ALA A 47 -0.47 -7.98 -3.84
CA ALA A 47 0.62 -7.23 -4.45
C ALA A 47 0.16 -5.79 -4.73
N ILE A 48 1.02 -4.81 -4.48
CA ILE A 48 0.70 -3.40 -4.68
C ILE A 48 0.80 -3.03 -6.15
N HIS A 49 -0.23 -2.35 -6.66
CA HIS A 49 -0.38 -2.00 -8.07
C HIS A 49 -0.88 -0.57 -8.25
N HIS A 50 -0.67 -0.05 -9.46
CA HIS A 50 -1.39 1.10 -10.00
C HIS A 50 -2.00 0.66 -11.35
N GLY A 51 -3.31 0.48 -11.40
CA GLY A 51 -3.97 -0.28 -12.46
C GLY A 51 -3.29 -1.64 -12.71
N GLY A 52 -2.93 -1.92 -13.96
CA GLY A 52 -2.25 -3.16 -14.36
C GLY A 52 -0.76 -3.21 -14.04
N ILE A 53 -0.17 -2.15 -13.48
CA ILE A 53 1.27 -2.00 -13.31
C ILE A 53 1.68 -2.46 -11.90
N PRO A 54 2.54 -3.49 -11.76
CA PRO A 54 3.05 -3.91 -10.46
C PRO A 54 4.07 -2.89 -9.93
N LEU A 55 3.91 -2.49 -8.67
CA LEU A 55 4.80 -1.54 -8.00
C LEU A 55 5.93 -2.22 -7.22
N GLY A 56 6.10 -3.54 -7.36
CA GLY A 56 7.20 -4.29 -6.74
C GLY A 56 7.12 -4.40 -5.21
N LEU A 57 5.99 -4.04 -4.60
CA LEU A 57 5.72 -4.13 -3.17
C LEU A 57 4.56 -5.08 -2.91
N THR A 58 4.51 -5.61 -1.69
CA THR A 58 3.37 -6.39 -1.17
C THR A 58 2.67 -5.62 -0.06
N PHE A 59 1.44 -6.02 0.27
CA PHE A 59 0.75 -5.47 1.44
C PHE A 59 1.53 -5.75 2.74
N ASP A 60 2.20 -6.90 2.84
CA ASP A 60 3.07 -7.22 3.96
C ASP A 60 4.23 -6.23 4.11
N ASP A 61 4.78 -5.72 3.01
CA ASP A 61 5.81 -4.68 3.04
C ASP A 61 5.27 -3.37 3.60
N VAL A 62 4.07 -2.97 3.19
CA VAL A 62 3.38 -1.78 3.71
C VAL A 62 3.13 -1.90 5.21
N VAL A 63 2.57 -3.02 5.66
CA VAL A 63 2.29 -3.27 7.08
C VAL A 63 3.58 -3.27 7.89
N ARG A 64 4.66 -3.88 7.38
CA ARG A 64 5.97 -3.90 8.04
C ARG A 64 6.54 -2.49 8.22
N THR A 65 6.48 -1.65 7.19
CA THR A 65 6.93 -0.25 7.29
C THR A 65 6.10 0.52 8.32
N CYS A 66 4.77 0.35 8.33
CA CYS A 66 3.91 1.00 9.34
C CYS A 66 4.23 0.51 10.76
N ALA A 67 4.46 -0.79 10.95
CA ALA A 67 4.82 -1.37 12.25
C ALA A 67 6.17 -0.84 12.76
N GLN A 68 7.17 -0.72 11.88
CA GLN A 68 8.47 -0.13 12.21
C GLN A 68 8.32 1.34 12.62
N PHE A 69 7.51 2.11 11.89
CA PHE A 69 7.20 3.49 12.24
C PHE A 69 6.56 3.61 13.63
N PHE A 70 5.57 2.77 13.96
CA PHE A 70 4.93 2.77 15.28
C PHE A 70 5.87 2.35 16.41
N ALA A 71 6.83 1.46 16.15
CA ALA A 71 7.84 1.09 17.14
C ALA A 71 8.69 2.29 17.59
N LEU A 72 8.91 3.26 16.70
CA LEU A 72 9.63 4.51 16.97
C LEU A 72 8.71 5.64 17.45
N ARG A 73 7.41 5.59 17.15
CA ARG A 73 6.43 6.68 17.39
C ARG A 73 5.11 6.15 17.99
N ARG A 74 5.15 5.70 19.25
CA ARG A 74 4.03 5.00 19.92
C ARG A 74 2.72 5.77 20.12
N GLY A 75 2.67 7.08 19.83
CA GLY A 75 1.47 7.92 19.94
C GLY A 75 0.80 8.26 18.61
N GLU A 76 1.31 7.74 17.50
CA GLU A 76 0.81 8.04 16.16
C GLU A 76 -0.30 7.08 15.74
N CYS A 77 -1.14 7.54 14.81
CA CYS A 77 -2.21 6.74 14.21
C CYS A 77 -2.17 6.87 12.70
N ILE A 78 -2.29 5.75 11.99
CA ILE A 78 -2.39 5.70 10.53
C ILE A 78 -3.79 5.20 10.17
N VAL A 79 -4.46 5.92 9.27
CA VAL A 79 -5.69 5.47 8.61
C VAL A 79 -5.31 4.93 7.24
N MET A 80 -5.68 3.68 6.96
CA MET A 80 -5.34 3.00 5.72
C MET A 80 -6.62 2.62 4.96
N SER A 81 -6.77 3.16 3.75
CA SER A 81 -7.78 2.72 2.78
C SER A 81 -7.15 1.63 1.92
N VAL A 82 -7.73 0.43 1.92
CA VAL A 82 -7.25 -0.70 1.09
C VAL A 82 -8.26 -1.00 0.00
N LYS A 83 -7.82 -1.04 -1.26
CA LYS A 83 -8.68 -1.19 -2.44
C LYS A 83 -8.22 -2.33 -3.35
N ASP A 84 -9.19 -2.97 -4.01
CA ASP A 84 -8.93 -3.92 -5.10
C ASP A 84 -8.77 -3.13 -6.41
N GLU A 85 -7.53 -3.04 -6.90
CA GLU A 85 -7.11 -2.12 -7.96
C GLU A 85 -7.19 -2.75 -9.36
N TRP A 86 -7.06 -4.08 -9.45
CA TRP A 86 -6.96 -4.78 -10.72
C TRP A 86 -7.54 -6.18 -10.63
N PRO A 87 -8.13 -6.74 -11.71
CA PRO A 87 -8.72 -8.07 -11.68
C PRO A 87 -7.85 -9.13 -10.99
N ALA A 88 -8.50 -9.81 -10.04
CA ALA A 88 -7.91 -10.89 -9.27
C ALA A 88 -7.41 -12.01 -10.20
N ARG A 89 -6.39 -12.74 -9.73
CA ARG A 89 -5.82 -13.86 -10.48
C ARG A 89 -5.55 -15.04 -9.55
N ASP A 90 -6.04 -16.22 -9.93
CA ASP A 90 -5.78 -17.49 -9.27
C ASP A 90 -6.09 -17.49 -7.76
N CYS A 91 -7.16 -16.81 -7.33
CA CYS A 91 -7.55 -16.72 -5.92
C CYS A 91 -8.62 -17.77 -5.59
N ALA A 92 -8.46 -18.45 -4.45
CA ALA A 92 -9.48 -19.34 -3.90
C ALA A 92 -10.40 -18.62 -2.91
N ARG A 93 -10.02 -17.41 -2.48
CA ARG A 93 -10.75 -16.60 -1.50
C ARG A 93 -11.25 -15.29 -2.12
N ALA A 94 -12.27 -14.70 -1.50
CA ALA A 94 -12.67 -13.33 -1.79
C ALA A 94 -11.65 -12.34 -1.21
N PHE A 95 -11.49 -11.16 -1.83
CA PHE A 95 -10.53 -10.13 -1.41
C PHE A 95 -10.61 -9.84 0.09
N ALA A 96 -11.81 -9.52 0.62
CA ALA A 96 -11.98 -9.22 2.04
C ALA A 96 -11.66 -10.44 2.94
N ALA A 97 -12.01 -11.64 2.51
CA ALA A 97 -11.78 -12.85 3.30
C ALA A 97 -10.28 -13.20 3.42
N THR A 98 -9.43 -12.67 2.55
CA THR A 98 -7.97 -12.89 2.61
C THR A 98 -7.30 -12.14 3.76
N PHE A 99 -7.92 -11.10 4.35
CA PHE A 99 -7.38 -10.39 5.53
C PHE A 99 -7.53 -11.15 6.85
N GLU A 100 -8.44 -12.13 6.92
CA GLU A 100 -8.84 -12.81 8.16
C GLU A 100 -7.91 -13.99 8.52
N TRP A 101 -6.64 -13.94 8.11
CA TRP A 101 -5.65 -15.02 8.27
C TRP A 101 -4.29 -14.44 8.66
#